data_AF-A0A496T7W7-F1
#
_entry.id   AF-A0A496T7W7-F1
#
_cell.length_a   1.000
_cell.length_b   1.000
_cell.length_c   1.000
_cell.angle_alpha   90.00
_cell.angle_beta   90.00
_cell.angle_gamma   90.00
#
_symmetry.space_group_name_H-M   'P 1'
#
loop_
_entity.id
_entity.type
_entity.pdbx_description
1 polymer ?
#
loop_
_entity_poly.entity_id
_entity_poly.type
_entity_poly.pdbx_seq_one_letter_code
_entity_poly.pdbx_strand_id
1 'polypeptide(L)'
;MWEFTNKWKTFVLSLTWYDFPTCSPRMFVSGAPKFLDVPIILGHSGGLDKGHQEAIRVARECPDVYLVPGASLIPVLELRK
;
A
#
# COMPACT_ATOMS: atom_id res chain seq x y z
N MET A 1 13.64 10.21 3.61
CA MET A 1 13.19 8.85 3.23
C MET A 1 13.12 8.70 1.71
N TRP A 2 12.21 9.40 1.02
CA TRP A 2 12.03 9.29 -0.44
C TRP A 2 13.32 9.44 -1.27
N GLU A 3 14.12 10.47 -1.00
CA GLU A 3 15.40 10.68 -1.69
C GLU A 3 16.39 9.53 -1.47
N PHE A 4 16.47 9.03 -0.24
CA PHE A 4 17.30 7.86 0.09
C PHE A 4 16.82 6.64 -0.68
N THR A 5 15.52 6.35 -0.64
CA THR A 5 14.95 5.19 -1.31
C THR A 5 15.18 5.23 -2.82
N ASN A 6 15.02 6.41 -3.43
CA ASN A 6 15.32 6.65 -4.84
C ASN A 6 16.81 6.50 -5.18
N LYS A 7 17.70 7.04 -4.34
CA LYS A 7 19.15 6.95 -4.52
C LYS A 7 19.64 5.50 -4.46
N TRP A 8 19.09 4.72 -3.54
CA TRP A 8 19.53 3.35 -3.28
C TRP A 8 18.67 2.29 -4.00
N LYS A 9 17.71 2.71 -4.82
CA LYS A 9 16.82 1.82 -5.60
C LYS A 9 16.20 0.72 -4.73
N THR A 10 15.67 1.13 -3.58
CA THR A 10 14.98 0.24 -2.63
C THR A 10 13.49 0.60 -2.57
N PHE A 11 12.77 0.04 -1.61
CA PHE A 11 11.32 0.20 -1.43
C PHE A 11 10.98 0.84 -0.09
N VAL A 12 9.72 1.28 0.07
CA VAL A 12 9.16 1.69 1.36
C VAL A 12 8.13 0.67 1.81
N LEU A 13 8.32 0.11 3.01
CA LEU A 13 7.27 -0.63 3.71
C LEU A 13 6.37 0.37 4.45
N SER A 14 5.08 0.40 4.10
CA SER A 14 4.09 1.24 4.76
C SER A 14 2.98 0.39 5.35
N LEU A 15 2.76 0.58 6.65
CA LEU A 15 1.70 -0.06 7.42
C LEU A 15 0.64 0.99 7.74
N THR A 16 -0.56 0.79 7.21
CA THR A 16 -1.65 1.78 7.26
C THR A 16 -2.78 1.32 8.18
N TRP A 17 -3.60 2.28 8.62
CA TRP A 17 -4.87 2.04 9.30
C TRP A 17 -6.06 2.34 8.37
N TYR A 18 -7.30 2.20 8.81
CA TYR A 18 -8.48 2.56 8.00
C TYR A 18 -9.03 3.94 8.40
N ASP A 19 -9.50 4.70 7.41
CA ASP A 19 -10.24 5.98 7.57
C ASP A 19 -9.46 7.17 8.18
N PHE A 20 -8.15 7.22 7.97
CA PHE A 20 -7.33 8.38 8.33
C PHE A 20 -6.68 9.00 7.10
N PRO A 21 -6.81 10.32 6.83
CA PRO A 21 -6.26 10.94 5.62
C PRO A 21 -4.77 10.71 5.38
N THR A 22 -3.99 10.55 6.45
CA THR A 22 -2.52 10.35 6.43
C THR A 22 -2.09 8.96 6.84
N CYS A 23 -3.03 8.04 7.08
CA CYS A 23 -2.79 6.69 7.56
C CYS A 23 -3.87 5.73 7.01
N SER A 24 -4.19 5.85 5.73
CA SER A 24 -5.14 4.98 5.02
C SER A 24 -4.56 4.55 3.68
N PRO A 25 -4.80 3.31 3.23
CA PRO A 25 -4.36 2.84 1.92
C PRO A 25 -4.63 3.84 0.78
N ARG A 26 -5.78 4.52 0.79
CA ARG A 26 -6.15 5.49 -0.26
C ARG A 26 -5.19 6.66 -0.43
N MET A 27 -4.33 6.95 0.56
CA MET A 27 -3.37 8.05 0.47
C MET A 27 -2.39 7.87 -0.71
N PHE A 28 -2.18 6.62 -1.15
CA PHE A 28 -1.33 6.31 -2.30
C PHE A 28 -2.00 6.58 -3.65
N VAL A 29 -3.34 6.68 -3.70
CA VAL A 29 -4.09 6.97 -4.93
C VAL A 29 -4.10 8.48 -5.24
N SER A 30 -4.23 9.33 -4.21
CA SER A 30 -4.47 10.77 -4.39
C SER A 30 -3.26 11.68 -4.13
N GLY A 31 -2.22 11.19 -3.44
CA GLY A 31 -1.14 12.05 -2.93
C GLY A 31 0.28 11.70 -3.40
N ALA A 32 0.49 10.56 -4.04
CA ALA A 32 1.84 10.07 -4.32
C ALA A 32 2.54 10.53 -5.63
N PRO A 33 1.94 11.26 -6.59
CA PRO A 33 2.50 11.37 -7.95
C PRO A 33 3.87 12.07 -8.09
N LYS A 34 4.44 12.64 -7.02
CA LYS A 34 5.77 13.26 -7.07
C LYS A 34 6.92 12.38 -6.60
N PHE A 35 6.64 11.25 -5.93
CA PHE A 35 7.68 10.35 -5.40
C PHE A 35 7.39 8.86 -5.70
N LEU A 36 6.45 8.57 -6.61
CA LEU A 36 6.01 7.22 -7.00
C LEU A 36 7.03 6.38 -7.75
N ASP A 37 8.18 6.94 -8.19
CA ASP A 37 9.28 6.12 -8.73
C ASP A 37 9.87 5.15 -7.67
N VAL A 38 9.40 5.23 -6.43
CA VAL A 38 9.73 4.33 -5.33
C VAL A 38 8.64 3.27 -5.16
N PRO A 39 8.97 1.97 -5.31
CA PRO A 39 8.05 0.88 -4.97
C PRO A 39 7.59 0.95 -3.51
N ILE A 40 6.29 0.75 -3.29
CA ILE A 40 5.68 0.68 -1.97
C ILE A 40 5.26 -0.75 -1.68
N ILE A 41 5.66 -1.27 -0.53
CA ILE A 41 5.10 -2.49 0.05
C ILE A 41 4.06 -2.06 1.10
N LEU A 42 2.79 -2.28 0.81
CA LEU A 42 1.63 -1.82 1.57
C LEU A 42 1.04 -2.95 2.41
N GLY A 43 1.02 -2.75 3.73
CA GLY A 43 0.22 -3.54 4.66
C GLY A 43 -0.86 -2.71 5.33
N HIS A 44 -1.96 -3.36 5.70
CA HIS A 44 -2.94 -2.79 6.61
C HIS A 44 -2.78 -3.45 7.98
N SER A 45 -2.39 -2.72 9.02
CA SER A 45 -1.97 -3.29 10.32
C SER A 45 -3.11 -3.70 11.24
N GLY A 46 -4.24 -4.10 10.68
CA GLY A 46 -5.47 -4.35 11.42
C GLY A 46 -6.40 -3.12 11.39
N GLY A 47 -7.69 -3.41 11.48
CA GLY A 47 -8.75 -2.46 11.23
C GLY A 47 -9.97 -3.21 10.71
N LEU A 48 -10.98 -2.49 10.25
CA LEU A 48 -12.16 -3.09 9.62
C LEU A 48 -11.75 -3.80 8.32
N ASP A 49 -12.47 -4.85 7.91
CA ASP A 49 -12.30 -5.52 6.60
C ASP A 49 -12.21 -4.53 5.42
N LYS A 50 -12.86 -3.38 5.55
CA LYS A 50 -12.80 -2.27 4.57
C LYS A 50 -11.37 -1.78 4.31
N GLY A 51 -10.48 -1.75 5.31
CA GLY A 51 -9.08 -1.36 5.12
C GLY A 51 -8.30 -2.39 4.31
N HIS A 52 -8.60 -3.67 4.48
CA HIS A 52 -8.02 -4.74 3.66
C HIS A 52 -8.49 -4.64 2.20
N GLN A 53 -9.80 -4.43 1.98
CA GLN A 53 -10.36 -4.23 0.64
C GLN A 53 -9.81 -2.96 -0.04
N GLU A 54 -9.64 -1.88 0.72
CA GLU A 54 -9.03 -0.65 0.21
C GLU A 54 -7.57 -0.86 -0.19
N ALA A 55 -6.77 -1.57 0.64
CA ALA A 55 -5.40 -1.92 0.28
C ALA A 55 -5.31 -2.75 -1.02
N ILE A 56 -6.18 -3.75 -1.17
CA ILE A 56 -6.25 -4.56 -2.40
C ILE A 56 -6.61 -3.69 -3.61
N ARG A 57 -7.57 -2.78 -3.46
CA ARG A 57 -7.96 -1.84 -4.51
C ARG A 57 -6.79 -0.92 -4.90
N VAL A 58 -6.07 -0.37 -3.93
CA VAL A 58 -4.92 0.51 -4.16
C VAL A 58 -3.82 -0.22 -4.92
N ALA A 59 -3.48 -1.45 -4.52
CA ALA A 59 -2.47 -2.26 -5.22
C ALA A 59 -2.87 -2.60 -6.67
N ARG A 60 -4.17 -2.63 -6.99
CA ARG A 60 -4.66 -2.79 -8.37
C ARG A 60 -4.59 -1.51 -9.19
N GLU A 61 -4.82 -0.36 -8.55
CA GLU A 61 -4.85 0.95 -9.21
C GLU A 61 -3.44 1.56 -9.37
N CYS A 62 -2.51 1.17 -8.52
CA CYS A 62 -1.15 1.72 -8.47
C CYS A 62 -0.12 0.62 -8.79
N PRO A 63 0.52 0.63 -9.97
CA PRO A 63 1.41 -0.46 -10.42
C PRO A 63 2.66 -0.64 -9.55
N ASP A 64 3.09 0.41 -8.84
CA ASP A 64 4.26 0.38 -7.95
C ASP A 64 3.89 0.12 -6.48
N VAL A 65 2.65 -0.29 -6.20
CA VAL A 65 2.17 -0.63 -4.86
C VAL A 65 1.87 -2.12 -4.76
N TYR A 66 2.59 -2.80 -3.89
CA TYR A 66 2.54 -4.24 -3.66
C TYR A 66 1.95 -4.53 -2.28
N LEU A 67 1.26 -5.66 -2.08
CA LEU A 67 0.71 -6.00 -0.76
C LEU A 67 1.71 -6.79 0.10
N VAL A 68 1.75 -6.51 1.41
CA VAL A 68 2.44 -7.33 2.41
C VAL A 68 1.65 -8.64 2.63
N PRO A 69 2.23 -9.82 2.39
CA PRO A 69 1.63 -11.08 2.81
C PRO A 69 1.48 -11.13 4.34
N GLY A 70 0.31 -11.52 4.83
CA GLY A 70 0.04 -11.69 6.26
C GLY A 70 -0.48 -10.45 6.99
N ALA A 71 0.03 -9.25 6.70
CA ALA A 71 -0.55 -8.01 7.24
C ALA A 71 -1.87 -7.65 6.54
N SER A 72 -1.96 -7.88 5.23
CA SER A 72 -3.14 -7.46 4.47
C SER A 72 -4.33 -8.43 4.54
N LEU A 73 -4.28 -9.50 5.35
CA LEU A 73 -5.32 -10.55 5.46
C LEU A 73 -5.98 -10.89 4.12
N ILE A 74 -5.18 -10.99 3.05
CA ILE A 74 -5.68 -11.09 1.69
C ILE A 74 -6.49 -12.38 1.57
N PRO A 75 -7.80 -12.32 1.26
CA PRO A 75 -8.59 -13.52 1.05
C PRO A 75 -7.97 -14.35 -0.07
N VAL A 76 -7.89 -15.67 0.11
CA VAL A 76 -7.31 -16.59 -0.89
C VAL A 76 -7.94 -16.43 -2.29
N LEU A 77 -9.20 -15.98 -2.36
CA LEU A 77 -9.93 -15.70 -3.59
C LEU A 77 -9.30 -14.57 -4.43
N GLU A 78 -8.63 -13.62 -3.79
CA GLU A 78 -8.02 -12.47 -4.46
C GLU A 78 -6.62 -12.79 -5.03
N LEU A 79 -6.01 -13.91 -4.64
CA LEU A 79 -4.71 -14.38 -5.13
C LEU A 79 -4.80 -15.23 -6.40
N ARG A 80 -6.01 -15.54 -6.89
CA ARG A 80 -6.25 -16.46 -8.02
C ARG A 80 -6.64 -15.77 -9.33
N LYS A 81 -6.49 -14.45 -9.43
CA LYS A 81 -6.67 -13.68 -10.67
C LYS A 81 -5.33 -13.14 -11.13
#